data_AF-A0A5C7V347-F1
#
_entry.id   AF-A0A5C7V347-F1
#
_cell.length_a   1.000
_cell.length_b   1.000
_cell.length_c   1.000
_cell.angle_alpha   90.00
_cell.angle_beta   90.00
_cell.angle_gamma   90.00
#
_symmetry.space_group_name_H-M   'P 1'
#
loop_
_entity.id
_entity.type
_entity.pdbx_description
1 polymer ?
#
loop_
_entity_poly.entity_id
_entity_poly.type
_entity_poly.pdbx_seq_one_letter_code
_entity_poly.pdbx_strand_id
1 'polypeptide(L)'
;MLSWDDDEPVTSAAVAAPAPDAAASVPAAAAAGASATRRVRAADKRIINGQTDVNQLVPFKYKWAWEKYLATCANHWMPQEVNMSRDIALWKDPNGLSEDERRIIKRNLGFFVTADSLAANNIVLGSYRHITAPECRQFLLRQAFEEAIHTHAYQYIVESLGLDESEIFNAYNEVQSIRDKDEFLIAFIEAIMDPNFHTGTPENDQALLKSLIVFACLMEGLFFYVGFTQILALGRQNKMTGAAE
;
A
#
# COMPACT_ATOMS: atom_id res chain seq x y z
N MET A 1 -7.12 -15.88 26.35
CA MET A 1 -5.75 -16.10 26.90
C MET A 1 -5.49 -17.58 26.83
N LEU A 2 -4.62 -18.01 25.93
CA LEU A 2 -4.27 -19.43 25.77
C LEU A 2 -2.87 -19.60 26.38
N SER A 3 -2.81 -20.21 27.56
CA SER A 3 -1.58 -20.64 28.23
C SER A 3 -1.24 -22.05 27.76
N TRP A 4 0.02 -22.27 27.40
CA TRP A 4 0.59 -23.57 27.09
C TRP A 4 1.64 -23.88 28.15
N ASP A 5 1.23 -24.59 29.20
CA ASP A 5 2.13 -25.23 30.14
C ASP A 5 1.80 -26.72 30.12
N ASP A 6 2.72 -27.53 29.59
CA ASP A 6 2.87 -28.95 29.89
C ASP A 6 4.34 -29.31 29.67
N ASP A 7 5.13 -29.19 30.74
CA ASP A 7 6.45 -29.78 30.90
C ASP A 7 6.29 -31.24 31.35
N GLU A 8 6.92 -32.20 30.67
CA GLU A 8 7.46 -33.43 31.26
C GLU A 8 8.68 -33.93 30.47
N PRO A 9 9.67 -34.56 31.13
CA PRO A 9 11.05 -34.58 30.66
C PRO A 9 11.39 -35.81 29.80
N VAL A 10 12.05 -35.58 28.66
CA VAL A 10 12.65 -36.66 27.86
C VAL A 10 14.15 -36.76 28.16
N THR A 11 14.57 -37.96 28.54
CA THR A 11 15.93 -38.31 28.97
C THR A 11 16.94 -38.30 27.82
N SER A 12 18.16 -37.90 28.17
CA SER A 12 19.34 -37.73 27.32
C SER A 12 19.85 -39.04 26.72
N ALA A 13 20.06 -39.05 25.39
CA ALA A 13 20.99 -39.97 24.73
C ALA A 13 21.98 -39.16 23.88
N ALA A 14 23.26 -39.20 24.28
CA ALA A 14 24.35 -38.53 23.59
C ALA A 14 24.67 -39.25 22.26
N VAL A 15 24.63 -38.49 21.16
CA VAL A 15 25.12 -38.95 19.85
C VAL A 15 26.30 -38.07 19.46
N ALA A 16 27.42 -38.72 19.14
CA ALA A 16 28.72 -38.12 18.91
C ALA A 16 28.77 -37.24 17.64
N ALA A 17 29.47 -36.11 17.74
CA ALA A 17 29.71 -35.16 16.65
C ALA A 17 30.90 -35.58 15.77
N PRO A 18 30.84 -35.39 14.43
CA PRO A 18 32.02 -35.28 13.59
C PRO A 18 32.48 -33.81 13.45
N ALA A 19 33.80 -33.63 13.39
CA ALA A 19 34.51 -32.35 13.26
C ALA A 19 34.45 -31.79 11.80
N PRO A 20 34.81 -30.50 11.59
CA PRO A 20 34.32 -29.69 10.48
C PRO A 20 35.24 -29.74 9.26
N ASP A 21 34.68 -29.65 8.05
CA ASP A 21 35.48 -29.24 6.90
C ASP A 21 34.66 -28.54 5.80
N ALA A 22 35.36 -27.62 5.11
CA ALA A 22 34.96 -26.81 3.95
C ALA A 22 34.01 -25.61 4.18
N ALA A 23 34.64 -24.45 4.42
CA ALA A 23 34.05 -23.13 4.34
C ALA A 23 33.50 -22.83 2.93
N ALA A 24 32.18 -22.71 2.80
CA ALA A 24 31.54 -22.07 1.66
C ALA A 24 31.65 -20.55 1.81
N SER A 25 32.46 -19.92 0.96
CA SER A 25 32.62 -18.47 0.90
C SER A 25 31.35 -17.82 0.35
N VAL A 26 30.55 -17.22 1.24
CA VAL A 26 29.52 -16.25 0.86
C VAL A 26 30.24 -15.02 0.27
N PRO A 27 29.83 -14.49 -0.90
CA PRO A 27 30.47 -13.30 -1.43
C PRO A 27 30.20 -12.14 -0.47
N ALA A 28 31.30 -11.57 0.03
CA ALA A 28 31.29 -10.41 0.90
C ALA A 28 30.56 -9.26 0.19
N ALA A 29 29.47 -8.78 0.82
CA ALA A 29 28.86 -7.51 0.51
C ALA A 29 29.94 -6.42 0.61
N ALA A 30 30.50 -6.06 -0.54
CA ALA A 30 31.55 -5.06 -0.63
C ALA A 30 30.92 -3.67 -0.44
N ALA A 31 31.44 -2.97 0.58
CA ALA A 31 31.39 -1.53 0.79
C ALA A 31 30.16 -0.89 1.45
N ALA A 32 29.81 -1.33 2.66
CA ALA A 32 29.31 -0.40 3.69
C ALA A 32 30.50 0.24 4.43
N GLY A 33 31.25 1.09 3.72
CA GLY A 33 32.43 1.76 4.26
C GLY A 33 32.09 3.02 5.08
N ALA A 34 32.35 2.94 6.39
CA ALA A 34 32.59 4.05 7.32
C ALA A 34 31.44 5.04 7.66
N SER A 35 30.53 4.65 8.57
CA SER A 35 29.79 5.63 9.41
C SER A 35 29.31 5.04 10.76
N ALA A 36 30.15 4.26 11.46
CA ALA A 36 29.70 3.47 12.61
C ALA A 36 29.71 4.16 13.99
N THR A 37 29.94 5.49 14.12
CA THR A 37 30.01 6.12 15.46
C THR A 37 29.51 7.57 15.60
N ARG A 38 29.07 8.24 14.51
CA ARG A 38 28.68 9.66 14.57
C ARG A 38 27.16 9.84 14.58
N ARG A 39 26.66 10.70 15.49
CA ARG A 39 25.25 11.14 15.50
C ARG A 39 24.83 11.72 14.15
N VAL A 40 23.64 11.36 13.67
CA VAL A 40 23.08 11.87 12.41
C VAL A 40 22.90 13.39 12.49
N ARG A 41 23.30 14.11 11.44
CA ARG A 41 23.01 15.54 11.27
C ARG A 41 21.89 15.71 10.26
N ALA A 42 20.93 16.61 10.54
CA ALA A 42 19.82 16.86 9.65
C ALA A 42 20.28 17.25 8.24
N ALA A 43 21.33 18.07 8.10
CA ALA A 43 21.83 18.51 6.80
C ALA A 43 22.28 17.35 5.87
N ASP A 44 22.72 16.24 6.43
CA ASP A 44 23.28 15.10 5.69
C ASP A 44 22.19 14.19 5.10
N LYS A 45 20.96 14.20 5.65
CA LYS A 45 19.84 13.37 5.16
C LYS A 45 19.50 13.69 3.69
N ARG A 46 19.13 12.69 2.91
CA ARG A 46 18.64 12.81 1.51
C ARG A 46 17.38 11.95 1.35
N ILE A 47 16.47 12.32 0.44
CA ILE A 47 15.25 11.53 0.19
C ILE A 47 15.61 10.24 -0.54
N ILE A 48 16.50 10.30 -1.53
CA ILE A 48 17.07 9.13 -2.22
C ILE A 48 18.60 9.19 -2.09
N ASN A 49 19.26 8.05 -2.26
CA ASN A 49 20.73 7.94 -2.27
C ASN A 49 21.44 8.50 -1.02
N GLY A 50 20.73 8.58 0.12
CA GLY A 50 21.27 9.03 1.40
C GLY A 50 22.13 7.95 2.09
N GLN A 51 23.21 8.40 2.75
CA GLN A 51 24.17 7.53 3.44
C GLN A 51 24.11 7.67 4.98
N THR A 52 23.17 8.47 5.49
CA THR A 52 22.93 8.62 6.93
C THR A 52 22.26 7.38 7.49
N ASP A 53 22.46 7.07 8.77
CA ASP A 53 21.75 6.00 9.46
C ASP A 53 20.23 6.20 9.41
N VAL A 54 19.58 5.41 8.55
CA VAL A 54 18.13 5.46 8.29
C VAL A 54 17.29 4.90 9.44
N ASN A 55 17.90 4.28 10.44
CA ASN A 55 17.19 3.81 11.63
C ASN A 55 16.99 4.94 12.66
N GLN A 56 17.75 6.04 12.54
CA GLN A 56 17.61 7.19 13.43
C GLN A 56 16.61 8.21 12.87
N LEU A 57 15.40 8.21 13.45
CA LEU A 57 14.33 9.13 13.06
C LEU A 57 14.74 10.61 13.22
N VAL A 58 15.45 10.95 14.28
CA VAL A 58 15.88 12.31 14.60
C VAL A 58 17.36 12.56 14.27
N PRO A 59 17.75 13.82 14.01
CA PRO A 59 16.92 15.03 13.88
C PRO A 59 16.13 15.08 12.56
N PHE A 60 14.95 15.69 12.57
CA PHE A 60 14.12 15.86 11.37
C PHE A 60 14.73 16.87 10.38
N LYS A 61 14.84 16.48 9.11
CA LYS A 61 15.14 17.38 7.98
C LYS A 61 13.85 17.72 7.23
N TYR A 62 13.04 16.72 6.89
CA TYR A 62 11.82 16.88 6.10
C TYR A 62 10.60 16.98 7.00
N LYS A 63 10.42 18.13 7.65
CA LYS A 63 9.32 18.36 8.61
C LYS A 63 7.94 18.15 7.99
N TRP A 64 7.77 18.47 6.72
CA TRP A 64 6.53 18.23 5.99
C TRP A 64 6.10 16.75 6.00
N ALA A 65 7.05 15.81 5.95
CA ALA A 65 6.73 14.38 5.97
C ALA A 65 6.22 13.94 7.35
N TRP A 66 6.83 14.48 8.40
CA TRP A 66 6.37 14.27 9.77
C TRP A 66 4.98 14.89 10.01
N GLU A 67 4.74 16.10 9.51
CA GLU A 67 3.42 16.75 9.58
C GLU A 67 2.35 15.94 8.85
N LYS A 68 2.68 15.37 7.68
CA LYS A 68 1.76 14.48 6.94
C LYS A 68 1.50 13.19 7.70
N TYR A 69 2.52 12.57 8.28
CA TYR A 69 2.35 11.40 9.15
C TYR A 69 1.37 11.70 10.31
N LEU A 70 1.58 12.80 11.04
CA LEU A 70 0.69 13.18 12.15
C LEU A 70 -0.73 13.47 11.68
N ALA A 71 -0.90 14.18 10.57
CA ALA A 71 -2.21 14.48 10.00
C ALA A 71 -2.96 13.20 9.61
N THR A 72 -2.29 12.25 8.94
CA THR A 72 -2.90 10.98 8.56
C THR A 72 -3.21 10.10 9.77
N CYS A 73 -2.37 10.09 10.81
CA CYS A 73 -2.71 9.42 12.07
C CYS A 73 -3.96 10.01 12.75
N ALA A 74 -4.15 11.33 12.67
CA ALA A 74 -5.33 12.00 13.23
C ALA A 74 -6.62 11.69 12.44
N ASN A 75 -6.50 11.19 11.21
CA ASN A 75 -7.62 10.82 10.33
C ASN A 75 -7.96 9.33 10.40
N HIS A 76 -7.65 8.63 11.50
CA HIS A 76 -7.99 7.23 11.63
C HIS A 76 -9.52 7.02 11.59
N TRP A 77 -9.94 6.03 10.81
CA TRP A 77 -11.31 5.58 10.66
C TRP A 77 -11.31 4.06 10.39
N MET A 78 -12.47 3.44 10.54
CA MET A 78 -12.71 2.04 10.15
C MET A 78 -13.99 1.93 9.32
N PRO A 79 -14.03 1.13 8.23
CA PRO A 79 -15.20 1.07 7.35
C PRO A 79 -16.49 0.65 8.05
N GLN A 80 -16.39 -0.23 9.04
CA GLN A 80 -17.54 -0.71 9.82
C GLN A 80 -18.22 0.37 10.68
N GLU A 81 -17.60 1.54 10.83
CA GLU A 81 -18.20 2.67 11.54
C GLU A 81 -19.31 3.32 10.70
N VAL A 82 -19.33 3.08 9.38
CA VAL A 82 -20.33 3.61 8.44
C VAL A 82 -21.51 2.65 8.29
N ASN A 83 -22.74 3.14 8.43
CA ASN A 83 -23.94 2.31 8.39
C ASN A 83 -24.44 2.05 6.95
N MET A 84 -24.38 0.79 6.51
CA MET A 84 -24.80 0.38 5.16
C MET A 84 -26.30 0.07 4.99
N SER A 85 -27.14 0.17 6.02
CA SER A 85 -28.53 -0.31 5.97
C SER A 85 -29.38 0.34 4.87
N ARG A 86 -29.18 1.64 4.63
CA ARG A 86 -29.90 2.39 3.58
C ARG A 86 -29.45 1.95 2.18
N ASP A 87 -28.16 1.74 2.02
CA ASP A 87 -27.55 1.31 0.76
C ASP A 87 -27.99 -0.12 0.42
N ILE A 88 -28.05 -1.01 1.42
CA ILE A 88 -28.58 -2.38 1.27
C ILE A 88 -30.04 -2.35 0.81
N ALA A 89 -30.88 -1.52 1.45
CA ALA A 89 -32.29 -1.41 1.08
C ALA A 89 -32.46 -0.87 -0.34
N LEU A 90 -31.70 0.19 -0.69
CA LEU A 90 -31.71 0.79 -2.02
C LEU A 90 -31.22 -0.18 -3.10
N TRP A 91 -30.17 -0.94 -2.81
CA TRP A 91 -29.60 -1.92 -3.74
C TRP A 91 -30.54 -3.10 -3.99
N LYS A 92 -31.31 -3.54 -2.99
CA LYS A 92 -32.29 -4.63 -3.12
C LYS A 92 -33.59 -4.21 -3.79
N ASP A 93 -33.94 -2.92 -3.76
CA ASP A 93 -35.11 -2.42 -4.47
C ASP A 93 -34.88 -2.47 -5.99
N PRO A 94 -35.69 -3.21 -6.77
CA PRO A 94 -35.57 -3.25 -8.23
C PRO A 94 -35.79 -1.88 -8.90
N ASN A 95 -36.42 -0.92 -8.20
CA ASN A 95 -36.61 0.46 -8.69
C ASN A 95 -35.69 1.48 -8.01
N GLY A 96 -34.82 1.04 -7.08
CA GLY A 96 -33.97 1.93 -6.30
C GLY A 96 -32.85 2.57 -7.13
N LEU A 97 -32.29 1.79 -8.05
CA LEU A 97 -31.22 2.21 -8.97
C LEU A 97 -31.53 1.71 -10.38
N SER A 98 -31.26 2.56 -11.36
CA SER A 98 -31.23 2.15 -12.77
C SER A 98 -30.05 1.22 -13.05
N GLU A 99 -30.12 0.48 -14.16
CA GLU A 99 -29.03 -0.39 -14.60
C GLU A 99 -27.72 0.36 -14.86
N ASP A 100 -27.80 1.61 -15.35
CA ASP A 100 -26.60 2.43 -15.57
C ASP A 100 -25.98 2.89 -14.25
N GLU A 101 -26.77 3.21 -13.23
CA GLU A 101 -26.27 3.52 -11.89
C GLU A 101 -25.61 2.30 -11.24
N ARG A 102 -26.25 1.13 -11.33
CA ARG A 102 -25.67 -0.15 -10.85
C ARG A 102 -24.36 -0.45 -11.56
N ARG A 103 -24.31 -0.25 -12.88
CA ARG A 103 -23.08 -0.43 -13.68
C ARG A 103 -21.97 0.51 -13.22
N ILE A 104 -22.26 1.79 -13.00
CA ILE A 104 -21.27 2.75 -12.50
C ILE A 104 -20.71 2.28 -11.17
N ILE A 105 -21.56 1.89 -10.21
CA ILE A 105 -21.13 1.41 -8.89
C ILE A 105 -20.23 0.17 -9.02
N LYS A 106 -20.65 -0.86 -9.78
CA LYS A 106 -19.87 -2.08 -9.94
C LYS A 106 -18.52 -1.84 -10.62
N ARG A 107 -18.47 -0.99 -11.66
CA ARG A 107 -17.22 -0.67 -12.38
C ARG A 107 -16.29 0.19 -11.52
N ASN A 108 -16.85 1.10 -10.73
CA ASN A 108 -16.09 1.92 -9.80
C ASN A 108 -15.46 1.04 -8.72
N LEU A 109 -16.27 0.25 -8.01
CA LEU A 109 -15.78 -0.73 -7.03
C LEU A 109 -14.70 -1.61 -7.65
N GLY A 110 -14.99 -2.26 -8.78
CA GLY A 110 -14.05 -3.18 -9.42
C GLY A 110 -12.70 -2.57 -9.84
N PHE A 111 -12.64 -1.25 -10.09
CA PHE A 111 -11.37 -0.56 -10.32
C PHE A 111 -10.65 -0.24 -9.00
N PHE A 112 -11.36 0.27 -8.00
CA PHE A 112 -10.73 0.72 -6.76
C PHE A 112 -10.15 -0.44 -5.93
N VAL A 113 -10.80 -1.61 -5.91
CA VAL A 113 -10.29 -2.74 -5.09
C VAL A 113 -8.89 -3.19 -5.52
N THR A 114 -8.66 -3.22 -6.83
CA THR A 114 -7.34 -3.61 -7.38
C THR A 114 -6.36 -2.44 -7.34
N ALA A 115 -6.81 -1.23 -7.63
CA ALA A 115 -5.94 -0.06 -7.68
C ALA A 115 -5.32 0.30 -6.32
N ASP A 116 -6.06 0.21 -5.21
CA ASP A 116 -5.48 0.47 -3.87
C ASP A 116 -4.52 -0.64 -3.43
N SER A 117 -4.76 -1.88 -3.87
CA SER A 117 -3.79 -2.98 -3.70
C SER A 117 -2.50 -2.71 -4.50
N LEU A 118 -2.61 -2.19 -5.73
CA LEU A 118 -1.45 -1.78 -6.54
C LEU A 118 -0.71 -0.59 -5.90
N ALA A 119 -1.43 0.36 -5.30
CA ALA A 119 -0.87 1.47 -4.53
C ALA A 119 -0.01 0.97 -3.36
N ALA A 120 -0.58 0.10 -2.53
CA ALA A 120 0.09 -0.50 -1.38
C ALA A 120 1.35 -1.26 -1.80
N ASN A 121 1.25 -2.07 -2.85
CA ASN A 121 2.37 -2.83 -3.39
C ASN A 121 3.48 -1.92 -3.94
N ASN A 122 3.13 -0.85 -4.66
CA ASN A 122 4.11 0.14 -5.11
C ASN A 122 4.87 0.76 -3.94
N ILE A 123 4.16 1.14 -2.86
CA ILE A 123 4.78 1.73 -1.68
C ILE A 123 5.73 0.73 -1.02
N VAL A 124 5.22 -0.45 -0.65
CA VAL A 124 5.95 -1.41 0.21
C VAL A 124 7.08 -2.10 -0.53
N LEU A 125 6.85 -2.52 -1.78
CA LEU A 125 7.79 -3.35 -2.54
C LEU A 125 8.72 -2.50 -3.44
N GLY A 126 8.23 -1.37 -3.92
CA GLY A 126 8.96 -0.49 -4.84
C GLY A 126 9.59 0.72 -4.16
N SER A 127 8.75 1.67 -3.73
CA SER A 127 9.19 3.01 -3.35
C SER A 127 9.95 3.03 -2.01
N TYR A 128 9.47 2.31 -0.98
CA TYR A 128 10.00 2.38 0.38
C TYR A 128 11.50 2.06 0.48
N ARG A 129 11.99 1.06 -0.27
CA ARG A 129 13.41 0.66 -0.28
C ARG A 129 14.33 1.76 -0.81
N HIS A 130 13.86 2.59 -1.74
CA HIS A 130 14.66 3.65 -2.37
C HIS A 130 14.58 4.99 -1.63
N ILE A 131 13.56 5.18 -0.79
CA ILE A 131 13.50 6.33 0.11
C ILE A 131 14.46 6.10 1.29
N THR A 132 15.43 7.00 1.45
CA THR A 132 16.52 6.95 2.42
C THR A 132 16.39 8.01 3.53
N ALA A 133 15.23 8.66 3.63
CA ALA A 133 14.89 9.57 4.72
C ALA A 133 13.90 8.90 5.70
N PRO A 134 14.23 8.77 7.00
CA PRO A 134 13.40 8.01 7.95
C PRO A 134 12.03 8.67 8.20
N GLU A 135 11.95 9.99 8.28
CA GLU A 135 10.67 10.68 8.44
C GLU A 135 9.74 10.51 7.22
N CYS A 136 10.28 10.36 6.01
CA CYS A 136 9.50 10.02 4.82
C CYS A 136 9.05 8.55 4.85
N ARG A 137 9.92 7.64 5.27
CA ARG A 137 9.56 6.23 5.49
C ARG A 137 8.43 6.09 6.51
N GLN A 138 8.48 6.84 7.60
CA GLN A 138 7.40 6.83 8.61
C GLN A 138 6.05 7.21 7.99
N PHE A 139 6.03 8.23 7.13
CA PHE A 139 4.82 8.61 6.41
C PHE A 139 4.35 7.52 5.43
N LEU A 140 5.27 6.92 4.65
CA LEU A 140 4.93 5.84 3.73
C LEU A 140 4.34 4.61 4.43
N LEU A 141 4.78 4.28 5.65
CA LEU A 141 4.18 3.20 6.44
C LEU A 141 2.72 3.53 6.80
N ARG A 142 2.44 4.79 7.16
CA ARG A 142 1.06 5.20 7.42
C ARG A 142 0.22 5.20 6.14
N GLN A 143 0.76 5.69 5.02
CA GLN A 143 0.05 5.67 3.74
C GLN A 143 -0.28 4.23 3.31
N ALA A 144 0.68 3.31 3.35
CA ALA A 144 0.43 1.91 3.02
C ALA A 144 -0.62 1.25 3.93
N PHE A 145 -0.69 1.65 5.20
CA PHE A 145 -1.76 1.20 6.09
C PHE A 145 -3.13 1.78 5.69
N GLU A 146 -3.21 3.05 5.27
CA GLU A 146 -4.47 3.61 4.73
C GLU A 146 -4.94 2.87 3.48
N GLU A 147 -4.04 2.44 2.58
CA GLU A 147 -4.46 1.64 1.41
C GLU A 147 -5.06 0.29 1.81
N ALA A 148 -4.60 -0.30 2.92
CA ALA A 148 -5.23 -1.49 3.48
C ALA A 148 -6.63 -1.19 4.05
N ILE A 149 -6.82 -0.02 4.68
CA ILE A 149 -8.13 0.44 5.13
C ILE A 149 -9.06 0.71 3.93
N HIS A 150 -8.57 1.31 2.84
CA HIS A 150 -9.35 1.52 1.62
C HIS A 150 -9.81 0.19 1.02
N THR A 151 -8.89 -0.77 0.87
CA THR A 151 -9.20 -2.11 0.37
C THR A 151 -10.27 -2.81 1.23
N HIS A 152 -10.14 -2.68 2.56
CA HIS A 152 -11.13 -3.17 3.51
C HIS A 152 -12.49 -2.47 3.36
N ALA A 153 -12.51 -1.17 3.05
CA ALA A 153 -13.76 -0.44 2.82
C ALA A 153 -14.54 -0.97 1.62
N TYR A 154 -13.86 -1.23 0.50
CA TYR A 154 -14.53 -1.81 -0.66
C TYR A 154 -15.01 -3.23 -0.39
N GLN A 155 -14.22 -4.06 0.31
CA GLN A 155 -14.66 -5.38 0.73
C GLN A 155 -15.93 -5.29 1.57
N TYR A 156 -15.97 -4.39 2.56
CA TYR A 156 -17.14 -4.17 3.41
C TYR A 156 -18.38 -3.75 2.61
N ILE A 157 -18.22 -2.86 1.61
CA ILE A 157 -19.32 -2.46 0.72
C ILE A 157 -19.81 -3.66 -0.12
N VAL A 158 -18.89 -4.41 -0.74
CA VAL A 158 -19.19 -5.56 -1.59
C VAL A 158 -19.96 -6.63 -0.80
N GLU A 159 -19.47 -6.96 0.41
CA GLU A 159 -20.12 -7.91 1.32
C GLU A 159 -21.50 -7.41 1.75
N SER A 160 -21.60 -6.15 2.18
CA SER A 160 -22.86 -5.56 2.66
C SER A 160 -23.95 -5.60 1.60
N LEU A 161 -23.62 -5.26 0.36
CA LEU A 161 -24.56 -5.24 -0.77
C LEU A 161 -24.89 -6.65 -1.30
N GLY A 162 -24.18 -7.69 -0.86
CA GLY A 162 -24.32 -9.06 -1.34
C GLY A 162 -23.91 -9.20 -2.81
N LEU A 163 -22.88 -8.48 -3.23
CA LEU A 163 -22.29 -8.61 -4.56
C LEU A 163 -21.44 -9.89 -4.65
N ASP A 164 -21.22 -10.37 -5.86
CA ASP A 164 -20.25 -11.44 -6.10
C ASP A 164 -18.83 -10.87 -5.95
N GLU A 165 -18.16 -11.21 -4.86
CA GLU A 165 -16.78 -10.80 -4.59
C GLU A 165 -15.83 -11.18 -5.73
N SER A 166 -16.03 -12.37 -6.33
CA SER A 166 -15.16 -12.83 -7.41
C SER A 166 -15.33 -11.99 -8.67
N GLU A 167 -16.55 -11.57 -9.00
CA GLU A 167 -16.81 -10.65 -10.12
C GLU A 167 -16.15 -9.28 -9.88
N ILE A 168 -16.35 -8.71 -8.69
CA ILE A 168 -15.85 -7.36 -8.40
C ILE A 168 -14.32 -7.33 -8.31
N PHE A 169 -13.70 -8.27 -7.59
CA PHE A 169 -12.24 -8.28 -7.42
C PHE A 169 -11.50 -8.78 -8.66
N ASN A 170 -12.16 -9.52 -9.57
CA ASN A 170 -11.57 -9.92 -10.85
C ASN A 170 -11.89 -8.94 -11.99
N ALA A 171 -12.57 -7.83 -11.71
CA ALA A 171 -12.96 -6.86 -12.73
C ALA A 171 -11.77 -6.31 -13.53
N TYR A 172 -10.59 -6.19 -12.94
CA TYR A 172 -9.38 -5.78 -13.66
C TYR A 172 -8.93 -6.77 -14.75
N ASN A 173 -9.36 -8.04 -14.72
CA ASN A 173 -9.11 -9.01 -15.79
C ASN A 173 -10.23 -9.04 -16.84
N GLU A 174 -11.47 -8.79 -16.42
CA GLU A 174 -12.68 -9.00 -17.22
C GLU A 174 -13.20 -7.72 -17.90
N VAL A 175 -12.83 -6.56 -17.38
CA VAL A 175 -13.28 -5.25 -17.85
C VAL A 175 -12.14 -4.54 -18.57
N GLN A 176 -12.23 -4.45 -19.90
CA GLN A 176 -11.17 -3.86 -20.73
C GLN A 176 -10.71 -2.48 -20.24
N SER A 177 -11.64 -1.56 -19.93
CA SER A 177 -11.28 -0.20 -19.50
C SER A 177 -10.64 -0.12 -18.11
N ILE A 178 -10.87 -1.10 -17.24
CA ILE A 178 -10.21 -1.22 -15.94
C ILE A 178 -8.83 -1.82 -16.17
N ARG A 179 -8.78 -2.93 -16.91
CA ARG A 179 -7.56 -3.63 -17.29
C ARG A 179 -6.52 -2.72 -17.93
N ASP A 180 -6.91 -1.91 -18.91
CA ASP A 180 -6.00 -1.02 -19.63
C ASP A 180 -5.35 0.01 -18.70
N LYS A 181 -6.09 0.48 -17.68
CA LYS A 181 -5.55 1.38 -16.67
C LYS A 181 -4.57 0.65 -15.74
N ASP A 182 -4.93 -0.55 -15.30
CA ASP A 182 -4.10 -1.32 -14.37
C ASP A 182 -2.81 -1.81 -15.06
N GLU A 183 -2.88 -2.28 -16.31
CA GLU A 183 -1.71 -2.66 -17.12
C GLU A 183 -0.78 -1.47 -17.36
N PHE A 184 -1.33 -0.27 -17.58
CA PHE A 184 -0.52 0.96 -17.63
C PHE A 184 0.23 1.21 -16.33
N LEU A 185 -0.39 0.99 -15.16
CA LEU A 185 0.21 1.23 -13.84
C LEU A 185 1.27 0.17 -13.49
N ILE A 186 1.00 -1.11 -13.77
CA ILE A 186 1.85 -2.25 -13.41
C ILE A 186 3.27 -2.07 -13.97
N ALA A 187 3.42 -1.58 -15.20
CA ALA A 187 4.73 -1.37 -15.82
C ALA A 187 5.66 -0.44 -15.00
N PHE A 188 5.09 0.53 -14.28
CA PHE A 188 5.87 1.45 -13.44
C PHE A 188 6.22 0.85 -12.08
N ILE A 189 5.40 -0.07 -11.56
CA ILE A 189 5.71 -0.84 -10.37
C ILE A 189 6.86 -1.81 -10.67
N GLU A 190 6.72 -2.62 -11.71
CA GLU A 190 7.69 -3.67 -12.07
C GLU A 190 9.10 -3.10 -12.26
N ALA A 191 9.18 -1.92 -12.88
CA ALA A 191 10.45 -1.22 -13.10
C ALA A 191 11.23 -0.94 -11.81
N ILE A 192 10.55 -0.66 -10.68
CA ILE A 192 11.19 -0.31 -9.42
C ILE A 192 11.18 -1.44 -8.37
N MET A 193 10.37 -2.48 -8.60
CA MET A 193 10.29 -3.68 -7.77
C MET A 193 11.39 -4.71 -8.08
N ASP A 194 12.05 -4.64 -9.24
CA ASP A 194 13.18 -5.51 -9.56
C ASP A 194 14.22 -5.47 -8.42
N PRO A 195 14.58 -6.62 -7.80
CA PRO A 195 15.61 -6.67 -6.78
C PRO A 195 16.94 -6.01 -7.20
N ASN A 196 17.27 -6.08 -8.49
CA ASN A 196 18.49 -5.53 -9.08
C ASN A 196 18.38 -4.03 -9.44
N PHE A 197 17.19 -3.43 -9.32
CA PHE A 197 17.04 -2.00 -9.54
C PHE A 197 17.62 -1.21 -8.36
N HIS A 198 18.50 -0.26 -8.68
CA HIS A 198 19.15 0.62 -7.71
C HIS A 198 19.16 2.06 -8.20
N THR A 199 18.80 2.99 -7.31
CA THR A 199 18.99 4.43 -7.51
C THR A 199 20.47 4.81 -7.42
N GLY A 200 20.84 5.97 -7.95
CA GLY A 200 22.22 6.49 -7.94
C GLY A 200 22.78 6.88 -9.30
N THR A 201 22.08 6.57 -10.38
CA THR A 201 22.30 7.15 -11.72
C THR A 201 21.14 8.07 -12.09
N PRO A 202 21.35 9.10 -12.93
CA PRO A 202 20.26 9.95 -13.40
C PRO A 202 19.11 9.17 -14.03
N GLU A 203 19.41 8.10 -14.77
CA GLU A 203 18.41 7.27 -15.46
C GLU A 203 17.54 6.50 -14.48
N ASN A 204 18.15 5.88 -13.46
CA ASN A 204 17.39 5.10 -12.46
C ASN A 204 16.66 6.01 -11.48
N ASP A 205 17.25 7.15 -11.09
CA ASP A 205 16.57 8.15 -10.27
C ASP A 205 15.33 8.70 -11.01
N GLN A 206 15.41 8.89 -12.33
CA GLN A 206 14.25 9.25 -13.17
C GLN A 206 13.22 8.13 -13.27
N ALA A 207 13.64 6.86 -13.34
CA ALA A 207 12.70 5.73 -13.36
C ALA A 207 11.88 5.67 -12.06
N LEU A 208 12.54 5.83 -10.90
CA LEU A 208 11.85 5.96 -9.62
C LEU A 208 10.90 7.17 -9.62
N LEU A 209 11.37 8.34 -10.04
CA LEU A 209 10.56 9.54 -10.08
C LEU A 209 9.32 9.38 -10.98
N LYS A 210 9.47 8.73 -12.14
CA LYS A 210 8.33 8.42 -13.03
C LYS A 210 7.31 7.53 -12.33
N SER A 211 7.75 6.48 -11.64
CA SER A 211 6.82 5.64 -10.85
C SER A 211 6.09 6.46 -9.79
N LEU A 212 6.81 7.31 -9.04
CA LEU A 212 6.19 8.15 -8.02
C LEU A 212 5.14 9.11 -8.61
N ILE A 213 5.42 9.73 -9.76
CA ILE A 213 4.48 10.61 -10.47
C ILE A 213 3.25 9.83 -10.95
N VAL A 214 3.45 8.65 -11.53
CA VAL A 214 2.35 7.83 -12.04
C VAL A 214 1.41 7.43 -10.91
N PHE A 215 1.94 6.97 -9.78
CA PHE A 215 1.10 6.56 -8.65
C PHE A 215 0.47 7.76 -7.95
N ALA A 216 1.26 8.73 -7.51
CA ALA A 216 0.74 9.85 -6.72
C ALA A 216 -0.09 10.86 -7.54
N CYS A 217 0.29 11.14 -8.79
CA CYS A 217 -0.38 12.20 -9.58
C CYS A 217 -1.41 11.65 -10.56
N LEU A 218 -1.17 10.49 -11.20
CA LEU A 218 -2.10 9.96 -12.20
C LEU A 218 -3.10 8.98 -11.58
N MET A 219 -2.64 7.99 -10.83
CA MET A 219 -3.54 7.04 -10.18
C MET A 219 -4.33 7.71 -9.06
N GLU A 220 -3.65 8.11 -7.99
CA GLU A 220 -4.27 8.74 -6.82
C GLU A 220 -4.80 10.15 -7.14
N GLY A 221 -4.03 10.94 -7.90
CA GLY A 221 -4.37 12.34 -8.17
C GLY A 221 -5.36 12.60 -9.31
N LEU A 222 -5.63 11.62 -10.18
CA LEU A 222 -6.54 11.78 -11.33
C LEU A 222 -7.57 10.65 -11.42
N PHE A 223 -7.13 9.39 -11.52
CA PHE A 223 -8.06 8.27 -11.70
C PHE A 223 -9.00 8.13 -10.51
N PHE A 224 -8.47 8.24 -9.29
CA PHE A 224 -9.28 8.17 -8.07
C PHE A 224 -10.23 9.35 -7.97
N TYR A 225 -9.77 10.58 -8.25
CA TYR A 225 -10.65 11.76 -8.23
C TYR A 225 -11.82 11.64 -9.21
N VAL A 226 -11.60 11.11 -10.42
CA VAL A 226 -12.70 10.80 -11.35
C VAL A 226 -13.64 9.76 -10.75
N GLY A 227 -13.11 8.70 -10.15
CA GLY A 227 -13.91 7.68 -9.46
C GLY A 227 -14.74 8.25 -8.30
N PHE A 228 -14.16 9.10 -7.46
CA PHE A 228 -14.83 9.76 -6.35
C PHE A 228 -16.01 10.59 -6.84
N THR A 229 -15.87 11.32 -7.96
CA THR A 229 -16.99 12.12 -8.48
C THR A 229 -18.24 11.29 -8.80
N GLN A 230 -18.07 10.04 -9.23
CA GLN A 230 -19.18 9.15 -9.60
C GLN A 230 -19.99 8.74 -8.37
N ILE A 231 -19.33 8.28 -7.31
CA ILE A 231 -19.98 7.83 -6.09
C ILE A 231 -20.52 9.01 -5.27
N LEU A 232 -19.75 10.09 -5.14
CA LEU A 232 -20.20 11.29 -4.44
C LEU A 232 -21.36 11.98 -5.16
N ALA A 233 -21.48 11.86 -6.49
CA ALA A 233 -22.64 12.36 -7.23
C ALA A 233 -23.93 11.57 -6.90
N LEU A 234 -23.83 10.26 -6.66
CA LEU A 234 -24.95 9.45 -6.14
C LEU A 234 -25.28 9.86 -4.70
N GLY A 235 -24.27 10.02 -3.85
CA GLY A 235 -24.42 10.48 -2.47
C GLY A 235 -25.16 11.82 -2.37
N ARG A 236 -24.81 12.79 -3.24
CA ARG A 236 -25.49 14.10 -3.34
C ARG A 236 -26.96 14.01 -3.78
N GLN A 237 -27.34 12.92 -4.43
CA GLN A 237 -28.73 12.59 -4.78
C GLN A 237 -29.41 11.73 -3.72
N ASN A 238 -28.79 11.57 -2.54
CA ASN A 238 -29.27 10.76 -1.43
C ASN A 238 -29.39 9.26 -1.79
N LYS A 239 -28.56 8.79 -2.73
CA LYS A 239 -28.42 7.40 -3.15
C LYS A 239 -27.05 6.88 -2.72
N MET A 240 -26.97 5.62 -2.28
CA MET A 240 -25.72 4.99 -1.85
C MET A 240 -24.93 5.85 -0.84
N THR A 241 -25.63 6.36 0.18
CA THR A 241 -25.06 7.34 1.10
C THR A 241 -24.00 6.75 2.02
N GLY A 242 -24.08 5.45 2.33
CA GLY A 242 -23.05 4.76 3.11
C GLY A 242 -21.78 4.55 2.29
N ALA A 243 -21.90 4.15 1.02
CA ALA A 243 -20.73 4.04 0.13
C ALA A 243 -20.11 5.40 -0.25
N ALA A 244 -20.86 6.50 -0.10
CA ALA A 244 -20.40 7.85 -0.39
C ALA A 244 -19.81 8.60 0.81
N GLU A 245 -20.07 8.11 2.03
CA GLU A 245 -19.50 8.61 3.29
C GLU A 245 -18.09 8.03 3.51
#